data_AF-A0A1Z4RUM9-F1
#
_entry.id   AF-A0A1Z4RUM9-F1
#
_cell.length_a   1.000
_cell.length_b   1.000
_cell.length_c   1.000
_cell.angle_alpha   90.00
_cell.angle_beta   90.00
_cell.angle_gamma   90.00
#
_symmetry.space_group_name_H-M   'P 1'
#
loop_
_entity.id
_entity.type
_entity.pdbx_description
1 polymer ?
#
loop_
_entity_poly.entity_id
_entity_poly.type
_entity_poly.pdbx_seq_one_letter_code
_entity_poly.pdbx_strand_id
1 'polypeptide(L)'
;MSINTQQLTLQEVIESWKERIICHPPNGLGISAYIINANTGDRLKYIEANCDSLRHNATNYDRLLTEIKSKHTGIYKEAILNTIKYEATRRAFKVQHEWIHKSYQGLINQVKTNNFDQQLLRKIECLNKMVESRDGELKKLQAECKDGLQELQKAYNKLQRQLNQEQKQRQKLGISNKSLGAYKGHFHRAQKKIAILKSENQDLRKQINLLEIQAKKLIK
;
A
#
# COMPACT_ATOMS: atom_id res chain seq x y z
N MET A 1 -25.53 -9.09 -79.74
CA MET A 1 -24.08 -9.13 -80.06
C MET A 1 -23.43 -10.22 -79.24
N SER A 2 -23.02 -11.31 -79.91
CA SER A 2 -22.37 -12.47 -79.31
C SER A 2 -20.89 -12.15 -79.07
N ILE A 3 -20.43 -12.21 -77.81
CA ILE A 3 -19.01 -12.07 -77.51
C ILE A 3 -18.34 -13.35 -78.01
N ASN A 4 -17.48 -13.18 -79.00
CA ASN A 4 -16.71 -14.25 -79.63
C ASN A 4 -15.69 -14.78 -78.61
N THR A 5 -16.02 -15.84 -77.87
CA THR A 5 -15.18 -16.43 -76.79
C THR A 5 -13.92 -17.15 -77.29
N GLN A 6 -13.52 -16.97 -78.55
CA GLN A 6 -12.39 -17.68 -79.16
C GLN A 6 -11.01 -17.02 -78.99
N GLN A 7 -10.84 -15.97 -78.17
CA GLN A 7 -9.53 -15.27 -78.06
C GLN A 7 -9.04 -14.90 -76.66
N LEU A 8 -9.72 -15.27 -75.57
CA LEU A 8 -9.24 -14.97 -74.20
C LEU A 8 -8.94 -16.25 -73.43
N THR A 9 -7.76 -16.28 -72.82
CA THR A 9 -7.36 -17.32 -71.85
C THR A 9 -8.26 -17.28 -70.62
N LEU A 10 -8.36 -18.40 -69.89
CA LEU A 10 -9.10 -18.47 -68.63
C LEU A 10 -8.63 -17.39 -67.63
N GLN A 11 -7.32 -17.11 -67.62
CA GLN A 11 -6.73 -16.12 -66.74
C GLN A 11 -7.21 -14.69 -67.07
N GLU A 12 -7.24 -14.31 -68.34
CA GLU A 12 -7.74 -12.99 -68.77
C GLU A 12 -9.22 -12.82 -68.45
N VAL A 13 -10.03 -13.87 -68.65
CA VAL A 13 -11.44 -13.84 -68.28
C VAL A 13 -11.61 -13.70 -66.76
N ILE A 14 -10.85 -14.45 -65.97
CA ILE A 14 -10.87 -14.33 -64.50
C ILE A 14 -10.50 -12.91 -64.06
N GLU A 15 -9.43 -12.32 -64.59
CA GLU A 15 -9.03 -10.96 -64.23
C GLU A 15 -10.11 -9.94 -64.59
N SER A 16 -10.72 -10.06 -65.78
CA SER A 16 -11.83 -9.18 -66.18
C SER A 16 -13.03 -9.25 -65.21
N TRP A 17 -13.27 -10.40 -64.59
CA TRP A 17 -14.31 -10.53 -63.56
C TRP A 17 -13.87 -10.00 -62.20
N LYS A 18 -12.58 -10.16 -61.83
CA LYS A 18 -12.04 -9.62 -60.57
C LYS A 18 -12.06 -8.09 -60.53
N GLU A 19 -11.80 -7.43 -61.66
CA GLU A 19 -11.89 -5.97 -61.78
C GLU A 19 -13.30 -5.44 -61.50
N ARG A 20 -14.32 -6.27 -61.77
CA ARG A 20 -15.73 -5.91 -61.57
C ARG A 20 -16.22 -6.10 -60.14
N ILE A 21 -15.40 -6.63 -59.24
CA ILE A 21 -15.74 -6.80 -57.82
C ILE A 21 -15.70 -5.44 -57.13
N ILE A 22 -16.84 -5.00 -56.64
CA ILE A 22 -17.01 -3.74 -55.90
C ILE A 22 -17.31 -4.09 -54.45
N CYS A 23 -16.55 -3.52 -53.51
CA CYS A 23 -16.83 -3.60 -52.08
C CYS A 23 -17.56 -2.34 -51.63
N HIS A 24 -18.59 -2.51 -50.81
CA HIS A 24 -19.37 -1.41 -50.26
C HIS A 24 -18.95 -1.14 -48.81
N PRO A 25 -18.79 0.12 -48.41
CA PRO A 25 -18.54 0.47 -47.02
C PRO A 25 -19.79 0.16 -46.17
N PRO A 26 -19.63 0.00 -44.84
CA PRO A 26 -20.79 -0.14 -43.97
C PRO A 26 -21.58 1.16 -43.86
N ASN A 27 -22.85 1.03 -43.49
CA ASN A 27 -23.65 2.15 -43.03
C ASN A 27 -23.40 2.40 -41.55
N GLY A 28 -23.43 3.66 -41.13
CA GLY A 28 -23.19 4.04 -39.73
C GLY A 28 -21.72 4.10 -39.33
N LEU A 29 -21.45 4.34 -38.05
CA LEU A 29 -20.11 4.57 -37.51
C LEU A 29 -19.87 3.75 -36.23
N GLY A 30 -18.61 3.40 -35.99
CA GLY A 30 -18.17 2.68 -34.79
C GLY A 30 -18.91 1.36 -34.58
N ILE A 31 -19.32 1.11 -33.33
CA ILE A 31 -19.98 -0.14 -32.91
C ILE A 31 -21.35 -0.33 -33.58
N SER A 32 -21.99 0.76 -34.00
CA SER A 32 -23.32 0.73 -34.64
C SER A 32 -23.28 0.46 -36.15
N ALA A 33 -22.09 0.27 -36.73
CA ALA A 33 -21.96 0.05 -38.16
C ALA A 33 -22.64 -1.24 -38.61
N TYR A 34 -23.38 -1.18 -39.73
CA TYR A 34 -24.19 -2.27 -40.23
C TYR A 34 -24.17 -2.37 -41.75
N ILE A 35 -24.50 -3.54 -42.27
CA ILE A 35 -24.82 -3.82 -43.66
C ILE A 35 -26.25 -4.34 -43.75
N ILE A 36 -26.91 -4.10 -44.89
CA ILE A 36 -28.28 -4.54 -45.09
C ILE A 36 -28.22 -5.89 -45.81
N ASN A 37 -28.92 -6.89 -45.26
CA ASN A 37 -29.08 -8.16 -45.94
C ASN A 37 -29.93 -7.96 -47.19
N ALA A 38 -29.39 -8.25 -48.37
CA ALA A 38 -30.09 -8.03 -49.64
C ALA A 38 -31.35 -8.92 -49.79
N ASN A 39 -31.39 -10.07 -49.11
CA ASN A 39 -32.47 -11.03 -49.21
C ASN A 39 -33.58 -10.78 -48.18
N THR A 40 -33.23 -10.41 -46.95
CA THR A 40 -34.19 -10.23 -45.85
C THR A 40 -34.49 -8.77 -45.51
N GLY A 41 -33.64 -7.84 -45.93
CA GLY A 41 -33.71 -6.43 -45.55
C GLY A 41 -33.18 -6.12 -44.14
N ASP A 42 -32.77 -7.15 -43.39
CA ASP A 42 -32.34 -7.00 -42.00
C ASP A 42 -31.00 -6.28 -41.89
N ARG A 43 -30.81 -5.58 -40.77
CA ARG A 43 -29.52 -4.97 -40.42
C ARG A 43 -28.62 -6.02 -39.78
N LEU A 44 -27.49 -6.28 -40.42
CA LEU A 44 -26.43 -7.11 -39.89
C LEU A 44 -25.32 -6.21 -39.37
N LYS A 45 -24.88 -6.44 -38.13
CA LYS A 45 -23.75 -5.72 -37.56
C LYS A 45 -22.50 -5.97 -38.40
N TYR A 46 -21.88 -4.89 -38.87
CA TYR A 46 -20.77 -4.98 -39.79
C TYR A 46 -19.54 -5.60 -39.16
N ILE A 47 -19.24 -5.29 -37.90
CA ILE A 47 -18.05 -5.80 -37.19
C ILE A 47 -18.14 -7.31 -36.93
N GLU A 48 -19.36 -7.82 -36.68
CA GLU A 48 -19.63 -9.22 -36.36
C GLU A 48 -20.01 -10.05 -37.60
N ALA A 49 -20.08 -9.41 -38.79
CA ALA A 49 -20.48 -10.08 -40.02
C ALA A 49 -19.44 -11.13 -40.44
N ASN A 50 -19.90 -12.36 -40.68
CA ASN A 50 -19.05 -13.44 -41.16
C ASN A 50 -18.70 -13.26 -42.67
N CYS A 51 -17.74 -14.06 -43.15
CA CYS A 51 -17.27 -14.02 -44.53
C CYS A 51 -18.39 -14.16 -45.57
N ASP A 52 -19.40 -14.98 -45.27
CA ASP A 52 -20.54 -15.21 -46.15
C ASP A 52 -21.41 -13.97 -46.27
N SER A 53 -21.78 -13.40 -45.11
CA SER A 53 -22.57 -12.18 -45.00
C SER A 53 -21.87 -11.00 -45.66
N LEU A 54 -20.56 -10.87 -45.48
CA LEU A 54 -19.76 -9.83 -46.13
C LEU A 54 -19.71 -10.00 -47.65
N ARG A 55 -19.52 -11.23 -48.14
CA ARG A 55 -19.50 -11.48 -49.58
C ARG A 55 -20.84 -11.11 -50.22
N HIS A 56 -21.95 -11.58 -49.66
CA HIS A 56 -23.27 -11.37 -50.24
C HIS A 56 -23.77 -9.92 -50.08
N ASN A 57 -23.51 -9.29 -48.93
CA ASN A 57 -24.15 -8.02 -48.58
C ASN A 57 -23.21 -6.80 -48.60
N ALA A 58 -21.89 -7.01 -48.54
CA ALA A 58 -20.90 -5.94 -48.61
C ALA A 58 -20.14 -5.93 -49.94
N THR A 59 -20.57 -6.71 -50.93
CA THR A 59 -20.05 -6.65 -52.31
C THR A 59 -21.16 -6.82 -53.32
N ASN A 60 -20.85 -6.60 -54.60
CA ASN A 60 -21.75 -6.90 -55.72
C ASN A 60 -21.74 -8.38 -56.16
N TYR A 61 -21.32 -9.32 -55.30
CA TYR A 61 -21.13 -10.73 -55.64
C TYR A 61 -22.38 -11.39 -56.23
N ASP A 62 -23.57 -11.15 -55.69
CA ASP A 62 -24.80 -11.82 -56.17
C ASP A 62 -25.17 -11.43 -57.61
N ARG A 63 -24.88 -10.18 -57.98
CA ARG A 63 -25.00 -9.73 -59.37
C ARG A 63 -23.99 -10.47 -60.25
N LEU A 64 -22.71 -10.51 -59.86
CA LEU A 64 -21.67 -11.20 -60.63
C LEU A 64 -21.96 -12.70 -60.76
N LEU A 65 -22.45 -13.34 -59.69
CA LEU A 65 -22.85 -14.74 -59.65
C LEU A 65 -23.91 -15.04 -60.71
N THR A 66 -24.93 -14.18 -60.81
CA THR A 66 -26.02 -14.32 -61.80
C THR A 66 -25.49 -14.14 -63.22
N GLU A 67 -24.66 -13.11 -63.45
CA GLU A 67 -24.10 -12.86 -64.78
C GLU A 67 -23.14 -13.97 -65.24
N ILE A 68 -22.25 -14.47 -64.37
CA ILE A 68 -21.32 -15.56 -64.69
C ILE A 68 -22.09 -16.84 -65.04
N LYS A 69 -23.13 -17.18 -64.26
CA LYS A 69 -23.99 -18.35 -64.53
C LYS A 69 -24.69 -18.25 -65.89
N SER A 70 -25.04 -17.04 -66.34
CA SER A 70 -25.68 -16.84 -67.64
C SER A 70 -24.70 -16.90 -68.83
N LYS A 71 -23.42 -16.56 -68.62
CA LYS A 71 -22.41 -16.42 -69.69
C LYS A 71 -21.53 -17.64 -69.91
N HIS A 72 -21.40 -18.51 -68.90
CA HIS A 72 -20.47 -19.64 -68.94
C HIS A 72 -21.15 -20.94 -68.51
N THR A 73 -20.69 -22.08 -69.02
CA THR A 73 -21.22 -23.40 -68.69
C THR A 73 -20.09 -24.38 -68.33
N GLY A 74 -20.46 -25.54 -67.75
CA GLY A 74 -19.53 -26.62 -67.42
C GLY A 74 -18.41 -26.22 -66.44
N ILE A 75 -17.26 -26.89 -66.57
CA ILE A 75 -16.08 -26.72 -65.69
C ILE A 75 -15.55 -25.28 -65.74
N TYR A 76 -15.62 -24.63 -66.90
CA TYR A 76 -15.16 -23.25 -67.09
C TYR A 76 -15.92 -22.27 -66.19
N LYS A 77 -17.25 -22.42 -66.11
CA LYS A 77 -18.11 -21.66 -65.20
C LYS A 77 -17.73 -21.86 -63.74
N GLU A 78 -17.51 -23.12 -63.32
CA GLU A 78 -17.15 -23.44 -61.92
C GLU A 78 -15.79 -22.85 -61.53
N ALA A 79 -14.80 -22.89 -62.42
CA ALA A 79 -13.49 -22.28 -62.20
C ALA A 79 -13.59 -20.77 -61.96
N ILE A 80 -14.37 -20.07 -62.80
CA ILE A 80 -14.62 -18.63 -62.64
C ILE A 80 -15.38 -18.38 -61.33
N LEU A 81 -16.48 -19.10 -61.08
CA LEU A 81 -17.32 -18.89 -59.90
C LEU A 81 -16.54 -19.06 -58.59
N ASN A 82 -15.75 -20.12 -58.48
CA ASN A 82 -14.92 -20.35 -57.29
C ASN A 82 -13.90 -19.23 -57.12
N THR A 83 -13.21 -18.84 -58.19
CA THR A 83 -12.20 -17.77 -58.12
C THR A 83 -12.80 -16.43 -57.69
N ILE A 84 -13.95 -16.07 -58.26
CA ILE A 84 -14.65 -14.83 -57.92
C ILE A 84 -15.25 -14.88 -56.52
N LYS A 85 -15.75 -16.04 -56.07
CA LYS A 85 -16.19 -16.24 -54.68
C LYS A 85 -15.05 -15.97 -53.69
N TYR A 86 -13.87 -16.54 -53.93
CA TYR A 86 -12.70 -16.33 -53.08
C TYR A 86 -12.25 -14.87 -53.08
N GLU A 87 -12.11 -14.26 -54.26
CA GLU A 87 -11.61 -12.88 -54.35
C GLU A 87 -12.60 -11.87 -53.76
N ALA A 88 -13.91 -12.04 -53.97
CA ALA A 88 -14.93 -11.20 -53.35
C ALA A 88 -14.89 -11.31 -51.81
N THR A 89 -14.77 -12.52 -51.29
CA THR A 89 -14.65 -12.75 -49.84
C THR A 89 -13.39 -12.09 -49.28
N ARG A 90 -12.24 -12.29 -49.95
CA ARG A 90 -10.95 -11.73 -49.54
C ARG A 90 -10.98 -10.20 -49.50
N ARG A 91 -11.52 -9.56 -50.55
CA ARG A 91 -11.62 -8.10 -50.62
C ARG A 91 -12.58 -7.54 -49.56
N ALA A 92 -13.75 -8.15 -49.40
CA ALA A 92 -14.72 -7.71 -48.40
C ALA A 92 -14.13 -7.76 -46.98
N PHE A 93 -13.44 -8.84 -46.63
CA PHE A 93 -12.81 -8.99 -45.33
C PHE A 93 -11.66 -8.00 -45.12
N LYS A 94 -10.83 -7.79 -46.14
CA LYS A 94 -9.75 -6.78 -46.09
C LYS A 94 -10.31 -5.37 -45.84
N VAL A 95 -11.35 -4.99 -46.58
CA VAL A 95 -12.01 -3.67 -46.43
C VAL A 95 -12.63 -3.52 -45.04
N GLN A 96 -13.31 -4.55 -44.54
CA GLN A 96 -13.87 -4.57 -43.19
C GLN A 96 -12.77 -4.37 -42.14
N HIS A 97 -11.67 -5.11 -42.24
CA HIS A 97 -10.57 -5.03 -41.29
C HIS A 97 -9.89 -3.65 -41.30
N GLU A 98 -9.63 -3.10 -42.49
CA GLU A 98 -9.08 -1.74 -42.63
C GLU A 98 -10.03 -0.68 -42.06
N TRP A 99 -11.34 -0.84 -42.29
CA TRP A 99 -12.35 0.06 -41.74
C TRP A 99 -12.41 -0.01 -40.21
N ILE A 100 -12.43 -1.21 -39.63
CA ILE A 100 -12.40 -1.41 -38.16
C ILE A 100 -11.16 -0.74 -37.59
N HIS A 101 -9.99 -1.01 -38.16
CA HIS A 101 -8.72 -0.44 -37.69
C HIS A 101 -8.76 1.09 -37.69
N LYS A 102 -9.20 1.71 -38.79
CA LYS A 102 -9.34 3.18 -38.89
C LYS A 102 -10.37 3.73 -37.90
N SER A 103 -11.51 3.06 -37.75
CA SER A 103 -12.60 3.46 -36.86
C SER A 103 -12.15 3.52 -35.40
N TYR A 104 -11.33 2.54 -34.95
CA TYR A 104 -10.83 2.50 -33.57
C TYR A 104 -9.49 3.23 -33.37
N GLN A 105 -8.81 3.69 -34.41
CA GLN A 105 -7.50 4.33 -34.29
C GLN A 105 -7.53 5.58 -33.40
N GLY A 106 -8.60 6.37 -33.47
CA GLY A 106 -8.79 7.54 -32.59
C GLY A 106 -8.91 7.16 -31.11
N LEU A 107 -9.70 6.13 -30.80
CA LEU A 107 -9.87 5.61 -29.44
C LEU A 107 -8.56 5.00 -28.92
N ILE A 108 -7.86 4.23 -29.75
CA ILE A 108 -6.55 3.65 -29.41
C ILE A 108 -5.56 4.76 -29.09
N ASN A 109 -5.53 5.83 -29.90
CA ASN A 109 -4.66 6.97 -29.65
C ASN A 109 -5.03 7.69 -28.36
N GLN A 110 -6.32 7.93 -28.10
CA GLN A 110 -6.79 8.53 -26.85
C GLN A 110 -6.40 7.72 -25.62
N VAL A 111 -6.55 6.39 -25.65
CA VAL A 111 -6.11 5.52 -24.54
C VAL A 111 -4.59 5.60 -24.37
N LYS A 112 -3.82 5.59 -25.46
CA LYS A 112 -2.35 5.69 -25.40
C LYS A 112 -1.85 7.05 -24.91
N THR A 113 -2.56 8.13 -25.21
CA THR A 113 -2.19 9.49 -24.83
C THR A 113 -2.91 9.98 -23.58
N ASN A 114 -3.68 9.12 -22.90
CA ASN A 114 -4.47 9.51 -21.75
C ASN A 114 -3.53 9.88 -20.58
N ASN A 115 -3.19 11.17 -20.51
CA ASN A 115 -2.35 11.76 -19.47
C ASN A 115 -2.89 11.50 -18.06
N PHE A 116 -4.19 11.19 -17.93
CA PHE A 116 -4.82 10.88 -16.65
C PHE A 116 -4.15 9.68 -15.96
N ASP A 117 -3.90 8.59 -16.68
CA ASP A 117 -3.28 7.39 -16.09
C ASP A 117 -1.84 7.66 -15.67
N GLN A 118 -1.09 8.42 -16.47
CA GLN A 118 0.28 8.82 -16.11
C GLN A 118 0.32 9.77 -14.92
N GLN A 119 -0.61 10.73 -14.83
CA GLN A 119 -0.73 11.64 -13.70
C GLN A 119 -1.14 10.90 -12.42
N LEU A 120 -2.06 9.93 -12.53
CA LEU A 120 -2.49 9.09 -11.42
C LEU A 120 -1.32 8.24 -10.90
N LEU A 121 -0.57 7.60 -11.80
CA LEU A 121 0.63 6.82 -11.44
C LEU A 121 1.68 7.67 -10.74
N ARG A 122 1.97 8.88 -11.24
CA ARG A 122 2.88 9.82 -10.56
C ARG A 122 2.39 10.21 -9.16
N LYS A 123 1.08 10.43 -9.01
CA LYS A 123 0.48 10.77 -7.71
C LYS A 123 0.58 9.61 -6.73
N ILE A 124 0.36 8.37 -7.19
CA ILE A 124 0.54 7.15 -6.39
C ILE A 124 2.00 7.02 -5.95
N GLU A 125 2.96 7.24 -6.86
CA GLU A 125 4.39 7.19 -6.53
C GLU A 125 4.78 8.23 -5.47
N CYS A 126 4.29 9.47 -5.59
CA CYS A 126 4.50 10.50 -4.56
C CYS A 126 3.88 10.11 -3.21
N LEU A 127 2.66 9.56 -3.20
CA LEU A 127 2.01 9.10 -1.98
C LEU A 127 2.81 7.97 -1.31
N ASN A 128 3.29 7.00 -2.08
CA ASN A 128 4.10 5.89 -1.56
C ASN A 128 5.39 6.38 -0.91
N LYS A 129 6.11 7.31 -1.56
CA LYS A 129 7.31 7.92 -0.97
C LYS A 129 7.03 8.65 0.35
N MET A 130 5.89 9.33 0.44
CA MET A 130 5.49 9.97 1.71
C MET A 130 5.19 8.94 2.80
N VAL A 131 4.49 7.85 2.46
CA VAL A 131 4.20 6.77 3.41
C VAL A 131 5.49 6.14 3.93
N GLU A 132 6.43 5.79 3.04
CA GLU A 132 7.72 5.21 3.42
C GLU A 132 8.52 6.14 4.35
N SER A 133 8.54 7.45 4.06
CA SER A 133 9.20 8.43 4.91
C SER A 133 8.57 8.48 6.31
N ARG A 134 7.24 8.47 6.39
CA ARG A 134 6.51 8.53 7.67
C ARG A 134 6.65 7.26 8.49
N ASP A 135 6.63 6.11 7.85
CA ASP A 135 6.91 4.83 8.51
C ASP A 135 8.34 4.79 9.07
N GLY A 136 9.30 5.37 8.34
CA GLY A 136 10.67 5.55 8.81
C GLY A 136 10.77 6.43 10.06
N GLU A 137 10.08 7.58 10.06
CA GLU A 137 10.00 8.49 11.22
C GLU A 137 9.34 7.82 12.43
N LEU A 138 8.22 7.11 12.22
CA LEU A 138 7.51 6.40 13.29
C LEU A 138 8.38 5.33 13.94
N LYS A 139 9.14 4.56 13.15
CA LYS A 139 10.06 3.55 13.69
C LYS A 139 11.17 4.18 14.55
N LYS A 140 11.71 5.33 14.13
CA LYS A 140 12.71 6.07 14.92
C LYS A 140 12.13 6.55 16.24
N LEU A 141 10.98 7.23 16.20
CA LEU A 141 10.30 7.71 17.41
C LEU A 141 9.94 6.57 18.36
N GLN A 142 9.51 5.43 17.83
CA GLN A 142 9.21 4.25 18.65
C GLN A 142 10.46 3.70 19.36
N ALA A 143 11.61 3.70 18.68
CA ALA A 143 12.88 3.29 19.29
C ALA A 143 13.32 4.28 20.38
N GLU A 144 13.29 5.59 20.09
CA GLU A 144 13.62 6.64 21.06
C GLU A 144 12.74 6.57 22.32
N CYS A 145 11.43 6.40 22.16
CA CYS A 145 10.50 6.22 23.27
C CYS A 145 10.83 4.96 24.10
N LYS A 146 11.16 3.85 23.44
CA LYS A 146 11.51 2.60 24.11
C LYS A 146 12.79 2.73 24.93
N ASP A 147 13.80 3.35 24.37
CA ASP A 147 15.09 3.56 25.03
C ASP A 147 14.93 4.54 26.20
N GLY A 148 14.23 5.65 26.01
CA GLY A 148 13.92 6.60 27.07
C GLY A 148 13.13 5.98 28.23
N LEU A 149 12.19 5.08 27.94
CA LEU A 149 11.43 4.36 28.97
C LEU A 149 12.32 3.40 29.79
N GLN A 150 13.28 2.74 29.14
CA GLN A 150 14.26 1.89 29.85
C GLN A 150 15.19 2.71 30.74
N GLU A 151 15.66 3.86 30.26
CA GLU A 151 16.50 4.77 31.05
C GLU A 151 15.76 5.30 32.27
N LEU A 152 14.51 5.73 32.07
CA LEU A 152 13.65 6.20 33.16
C LEU A 152 13.41 5.11 34.20
N GLN A 153 13.16 3.87 33.77
CA GLN A 153 12.97 2.74 34.67
C GLN A 153 14.25 2.39 35.46
N LYS A 154 15.43 2.48 34.83
CA LYS A 154 16.72 2.33 35.53
C LYS A 154 16.92 3.43 36.57
N ALA A 155 16.64 4.68 36.21
CA ALA A 155 16.76 5.83 37.12
C ALA A 155 15.81 5.69 38.33
N TYR A 156 14.55 5.34 38.07
CA TYR A 156 13.55 5.07 39.11
C TYR A 156 14.00 3.98 40.07
N ASN A 157 14.46 2.83 39.56
CA ASN A 157 14.95 1.74 40.40
C ASN A 157 16.17 2.14 41.25
N LYS A 158 17.05 3.00 40.72
CA LYS A 158 18.19 3.53 41.47
C LYS A 158 17.75 4.43 42.61
N LEU A 159 16.83 5.37 42.34
CA LEU A 159 16.24 6.26 43.35
C LEU A 159 15.53 5.46 44.45
N GLN A 160 14.76 4.43 44.06
CA GLN A 160 14.07 3.58 45.02
C GLN A 160 15.05 2.86 45.98
N ARG A 161 16.19 2.38 45.45
CA ARG A 161 17.24 1.77 46.28
C ARG A 161 17.86 2.78 47.24
N GLN A 162 18.14 4.00 46.78
CA GLN A 162 18.68 5.07 47.62
C GLN A 162 17.70 5.45 48.72
N LEU A 163 16.42 5.60 48.40
CA LEU A 163 15.37 5.89 49.38
C LEU A 163 15.32 4.82 50.48
N ASN A 164 15.34 3.54 50.10
CA ASN A 164 15.34 2.44 51.06
C ASN A 164 16.60 2.44 51.96
N GLN A 165 17.76 2.80 51.41
CA GLN A 165 19.00 2.91 52.18
C GLN A 165 18.92 4.06 53.19
N GLU A 166 18.46 5.23 52.77
CA GLU A 166 18.23 6.39 53.64
C GLU A 166 17.25 6.09 54.76
N GLN A 167 16.13 5.42 54.46
CA GLN A 167 15.17 5.00 55.47
C GLN A 167 15.80 4.08 56.53
N LYS A 168 16.62 3.10 56.12
CA LYS A 168 17.34 2.22 57.04
C LYS A 168 18.37 2.98 57.88
N GLN A 169 19.09 3.93 57.28
CA GLN A 169 20.05 4.76 58.03
C GLN A 169 19.33 5.64 59.06
N ARG A 170 18.24 6.29 58.69
CA ARG A 170 17.41 7.09 59.61
C ARG A 170 16.85 6.26 60.75
N GLN A 171 16.42 5.02 60.50
CA GLN A 171 15.99 4.11 61.57
C GLN A 171 17.12 3.80 62.55
N LYS A 172 18.33 3.49 62.05
CA LYS A 172 19.51 3.25 62.90
C LYS A 172 19.87 4.49 63.73
N LEU A 173 19.86 5.68 63.13
CA LEU A 173 20.09 6.93 63.83
C LEU A 173 19.01 7.19 64.88
N GLY A 174 17.75 6.89 64.59
CA GLY A 174 16.65 6.98 65.55
C GLY A 174 16.84 6.08 66.77
N ILE A 175 17.32 4.85 66.57
CA ILE A 175 17.66 3.92 67.67
C ILE A 175 18.83 4.49 68.50
N SER A 176 19.90 4.95 67.84
CA SER A 176 21.06 5.55 68.50
C SER A 176 20.71 6.80 69.32
N ASN A 177 19.85 7.67 68.79
CA ASN A 177 19.42 8.87 69.51
C ASN A 177 18.61 8.53 70.78
N LYS A 178 17.78 7.48 70.74
CA LYS A 178 17.06 7.00 71.93
C LYS A 178 18.02 6.50 73.01
N SER A 179 19.06 5.74 72.64
CA SER A 179 20.04 5.25 73.62
C SER A 179 20.86 6.41 74.21
N LEU A 180 21.29 7.39 73.41
CA LEU A 180 21.95 8.61 73.90
C LEU A 180 21.07 9.40 74.88
N GLY A 181 19.76 9.50 74.59
CA GLY A 181 18.80 10.09 75.52
C GLY A 181 18.76 9.37 76.88
N ALA A 182 18.78 8.04 76.87
CA ALA A 182 18.85 7.24 78.10
C ALA A 182 20.17 7.49 78.86
N TYR A 183 21.31 7.49 78.16
CA TYR A 183 22.62 7.78 78.78
C TYR A 183 22.69 9.18 79.39
N LYS A 184 22.11 10.20 78.72
CA LYS A 184 21.99 11.56 79.29
C LYS A 184 21.20 11.55 80.60
N GLY A 185 20.12 10.76 80.68
CA GLY A 185 19.34 10.56 81.89
C GLY A 185 20.15 9.89 83.01
N HIS A 186 20.87 8.81 82.72
CA HIS A 186 21.75 8.13 83.67
C HIS A 186 22.85 9.06 84.20
N PHE A 187 23.48 9.82 83.30
CA PHE A 187 24.51 10.78 83.65
C PHE A 187 23.98 11.87 84.60
N HIS A 188 22.79 12.43 84.32
CA HIS A 188 22.19 13.43 85.19
C HIS A 188 21.85 12.88 86.58
N ARG A 189 21.38 11.62 86.68
CA ARG A 189 21.16 10.96 87.98
C ARG A 189 22.47 10.73 88.73
N ALA A 190 23.52 10.29 88.04
CA ALA A 190 24.84 10.12 88.62
C ALA A 190 25.41 11.44 89.14
N GLN A 191 25.28 12.54 88.38
CA GLN A 191 25.66 13.87 88.82
C GLN A 191 24.95 14.31 90.10
N LYS A 192 23.63 14.10 90.19
CA LYS A 192 22.86 14.38 91.42
C LYS A 192 23.38 13.57 92.60
N LYS A 193 23.63 12.28 92.41
CA LYS A 193 24.14 11.40 93.49
C LYS A 193 25.54 11.83 93.94
N ILE A 194 26.42 12.22 93.02
CA ILE A 194 27.73 12.77 93.36
C ILE A 194 27.60 14.06 94.18
N ALA A 195 26.66 14.94 93.84
CA ALA A 195 26.43 16.17 94.60
C ALA A 195 26.01 15.89 96.05
N ILE A 196 25.08 14.93 96.24
CA ILE A 196 24.64 14.49 97.57
C ILE A 196 25.80 13.87 98.36
N LEU A 197 26.55 12.95 97.76
CA LEU A 197 27.71 12.32 98.41
C LEU A 197 28.80 13.35 98.76
N LYS A 198 28.94 14.43 97.98
CA LYS A 198 29.86 15.53 98.29
C LYS A 198 29.40 16.32 99.51
N SER A 199 28.11 16.65 99.64
CA SER A 199 27.59 17.33 100.83
C SER A 199 27.68 16.44 102.07
N GLU A 200 27.30 15.17 101.96
CA GLU A 200 27.42 14.20 103.06
C GLU A 200 28.88 14.04 103.53
N ASN A 201 29.84 13.93 102.60
CA ASN A 201 31.26 13.90 102.95
C ASN A 201 31.74 15.18 103.64
N GLN A 202 31.23 16.35 103.26
CA GLN A 202 31.57 17.60 103.94
C GLN A 202 31.02 17.62 105.38
N ASP A 203 29.80 17.12 105.59
CA ASP A 203 29.20 17.07 106.92
C ASP A 203 29.88 16.02 107.82
N LEU A 204 30.24 14.86 107.28
CA LEU A 204 31.06 13.87 107.99
C LEU A 204 32.43 14.44 108.37
N ARG A 205 33.09 15.20 107.48
CA ARG A 205 34.36 15.89 107.80
C ARG A 205 34.20 16.89 108.95
N LYS A 206 33.09 17.64 108.99
CA LYS A 206 32.78 18.54 110.12
C LYS A 206 32.57 17.75 111.41
N GLN A 207 31.84 16.64 111.36
CA GLN A 207 31.60 15.78 112.53
C GLN A 207 32.91 15.17 113.07
N ILE A 208 33.78 14.68 112.19
CA ILE A 208 35.12 14.19 112.57
C ILE A 208 35.91 15.30 113.26
N ASN A 209 35.98 16.50 112.68
CA ASN A 209 36.68 17.63 113.31
C ASN A 209 36.11 17.96 114.71
N LEU A 210 34.79 17.91 114.89
CA LEU A 210 34.16 18.14 116.20
C LEU A 210 34.54 17.05 117.22
N LEU A 211 34.53 15.79 116.80
CA LEU A 211 34.95 14.66 117.63
C LEU A 211 36.44 14.72 117.97
N GLU A 212 37.31 15.09 117.03
CA GLU A 212 38.74 15.32 117.28
C GLU A 212 38.98 16.45 118.30
N ILE A 213 38.20 17.53 118.22
CA ILE A 213 38.24 18.62 119.21
C ILE A 213 37.79 18.13 120.58
N GLN A 214 36.74 17.31 120.65
CA GLN A 214 36.25 16.72 121.91
C GLN A 214 37.24 15.71 122.51
N ALA A 215 37.83 14.83 121.69
CA ALA A 215 38.85 13.88 122.12
C ALA A 215 40.11 14.59 122.65
N LYS A 216 40.53 15.69 122.00
CA LYS A 216 41.63 16.55 122.51
C LYS A 216 41.30 17.23 123.85
N LYS A 217 40.03 17.44 124.18
CA LYS A 217 39.59 17.96 125.49
C LYS A 217 39.56 16.90 126.59
N LEU A 218 39.45 15.62 126.25
CA LEU A 218 39.41 14.49 127.20
C LEU A 218 40.80 13.96 127.59
N ILE A 219 41.85 14.31 126.83
CA ILE A 219 43.26 13.91 127.07
C ILE A 219 44.03 15.01 127.84
N LYS A 220 43.32 16.02 128.36
CA LYS A 220 43.85 17.11 129.21
C LYS A 220 43.26 17.00 130.60
#